data_AF-A0A3D5RXQ0-F1
#
_entry.id   AF-A0A3D5RXQ0-F1
#
_cell.length_a   1.000
_cell.length_b   1.000
_cell.length_c   1.000
_cell.angle_alpha   90.00
_cell.angle_beta   90.00
_cell.angle_gamma   90.00
#
_symmetry.space_group_name_H-M   'P 1'
#
loop_
_entity.id
_entity.type
_entity.pdbx_description
1 polymer ?
#
loop_
_entity_poly.entity_id
_entity_poly.type
_entity_poly.pdbx_seq_one_letter_code
_entity_poly.pdbx_strand_id
1 'polypeptide(L)'
;MLDIVNKGLAKIFGTKAEKDLKETAPVVAQINQEFAKLSSLSDDELRGKTEELKGVIADRLKSIDDELASLHEKVDTDESLDIEQKEAIFEQIDKLESKRDEELEVVLKEIMPVGFAVVKETARRLTENKQLVVTANTYDRELATRKDNVKIDGDKAIWANKWKAAGTDVEWNMVHYDVQLIGGITLHSGKIAEMATGEGKTLVATLPAYLNGLSGRGVHVVTVNDYLAKRDSEWNAPIFEFHGMKVDCIDKHQPNSPERRAAYQCDIIYGTNNEFGFDYLRDNMARNPEELVQGKHHYAMVDEVDSVLIDEARTPLIISGPIPKGDEHEFYELKPRINKLVEAQRKLVGEYLNQAKKLIKEGNEAEAGLPLFRAYRGLPKNKPLIKFLSETGIRALLQKTENFYLQDNQKMMPEADEPLFFTIDEKNNSIDLTENGIDLITGSGEDPNFF
;
A
#
# COMPACT_ATOMS: atom_id res chain seq x y z
N MET A 1 -14.64 18.32 -35.16
CA MET A 1 -14.94 19.64 -34.53
C MET A 1 -14.13 19.86 -33.25
N LEU A 2 -14.12 18.91 -32.31
CA LEU A 2 -13.27 18.98 -31.09
C LEU A 2 -11.78 19.21 -31.38
N ASP A 3 -11.22 18.55 -32.39
CA ASP A 3 -9.80 18.71 -32.77
C ASP A 3 -9.45 20.10 -33.32
N ILE A 4 -10.39 20.76 -34.00
CA ILE A 4 -10.19 22.11 -34.57
C ILE A 4 -10.31 23.16 -33.45
N VAL A 5 -11.22 22.95 -32.51
CA VAL A 5 -11.37 23.78 -31.30
C VAL A 5 -10.15 23.63 -30.38
N ASN A 6 -9.65 22.41 -30.17
CA ASN A 6 -8.43 22.16 -29.39
C ASN A 6 -7.18 22.78 -30.05
N LYS A 7 -7.02 22.66 -31.38
CA LYS A 7 -5.92 23.31 -32.11
C LYS A 7 -6.02 24.83 -32.13
N GLY A 8 -7.24 25.38 -32.14
CA GLY A 8 -7.49 26.82 -32.04
C GLY A 8 -7.19 27.39 -30.66
N LEU A 9 -7.61 26.69 -29.59
CA LEU A 9 -7.34 27.06 -28.20
C LEU A 9 -5.85 26.90 -27.83
N ALA A 10 -5.18 25.82 -28.27
CA ALA A 10 -3.75 25.63 -28.06
C ALA A 10 -2.89 26.69 -28.76
N LYS A 11 -3.32 27.23 -29.91
CA LYS A 11 -2.65 28.35 -30.58
C LYS A 11 -2.78 29.69 -29.85
N ILE A 12 -3.83 29.87 -29.04
CA ILE A 12 -4.11 31.13 -28.33
C ILE A 12 -3.58 31.09 -26.88
N PHE A 13 -3.63 29.93 -26.22
CA PHE A 13 -3.23 29.76 -24.82
C PHE A 13 -1.93 28.95 -24.61
N GLY A 14 -1.35 28.41 -25.69
CA GLY A 14 -0.25 27.46 -25.62
C GLY A 14 -0.72 26.05 -25.26
N THR A 15 0.16 25.06 -25.44
CA THR A 15 -0.09 23.71 -24.93
C THR A 15 0.10 23.65 -23.41
N LYS A 16 -0.48 22.63 -22.74
CA LYS A 16 -0.23 22.40 -21.30
C LYS A 16 1.27 22.23 -21.02
N ALA A 17 2.00 21.55 -21.90
CA ALA A 17 3.45 21.42 -21.82
C ALA A 17 4.17 22.77 -21.90
N GLU A 18 3.79 23.65 -22.84
CA GLU A 18 4.37 25.00 -22.93
C GLU A 18 4.09 25.85 -21.69
N LYS A 19 2.90 25.71 -21.09
CA LYS A 19 2.55 26.39 -19.85
C LYS A 19 3.40 25.88 -18.68
N ASP A 20 3.52 24.57 -18.53
CA ASP A 20 4.32 23.96 -17.46
C ASP A 20 5.81 24.31 -17.61
N LEU A 21 6.34 24.35 -18.83
CA LEU A 21 7.70 24.83 -19.09
C LEU A 21 7.88 26.30 -18.67
N LYS A 22 6.91 27.17 -18.98
CA LYS A 22 6.94 28.58 -18.53
C LYS A 22 6.90 28.72 -17.01
N GLU A 23 6.19 27.84 -16.31
CA GLU A 23 6.13 27.80 -14.84
C GLU A 23 7.47 27.35 -14.23
N THR A 24 8.19 26.43 -14.88
CA THR A 24 9.51 25.96 -14.41
C THR A 24 10.67 26.92 -14.72
N ALA A 25 10.59 27.71 -15.80
CA ALA A 25 11.64 28.64 -16.21
C ALA A 25 12.17 29.58 -15.10
N PRO A 26 11.31 30.28 -14.30
CA PRO A 26 11.81 31.12 -13.20
C PRO A 26 12.52 30.30 -12.11
N VAL A 27 12.08 29.06 -11.86
CA VAL A 27 12.71 28.18 -10.87
C VAL A 27 14.07 27.70 -11.36
N VAL A 28 14.22 27.36 -12.65
CA VAL A 28 15.52 27.04 -13.25
C VAL A 28 16.49 28.22 -13.14
N ALA A 29 16.00 29.45 -13.37
CA ALA A 29 16.80 30.65 -13.18
C ALA A 29 17.26 30.82 -11.72
N GLN A 30 16.39 30.55 -10.75
CA GLN A 30 16.75 30.55 -9.32
C GLN A 30 17.80 29.48 -8.99
N ILE A 31 17.64 28.24 -9.49
CA ILE A 31 18.63 27.16 -9.31
C ILE A 31 19.99 27.60 -9.85
N ASN A 32 20.03 28.16 -11.06
CA ASN A 32 21.27 28.62 -11.67
C ASN A 32 21.89 29.82 -10.92
N GLN A 33 21.06 30.68 -10.33
CA GLN A 33 21.53 31.76 -9.47
C GLN A 33 22.14 31.23 -8.16
N GLU A 34 21.52 30.25 -7.51
CA GLU A 34 22.07 29.59 -6.32
C GLU A 34 23.36 28.85 -6.65
N PHE A 35 23.37 28.10 -7.76
CA PHE A 35 24.54 27.38 -8.26
C PHE A 35 25.75 28.29 -8.45
N ALA A 36 25.56 29.49 -9.02
CA ALA A 36 26.63 30.46 -9.18
C ALA A 36 27.26 30.89 -7.83
N LYS A 37 26.47 30.98 -6.75
CA LYS A 37 26.96 31.32 -5.40
C LYS A 37 27.80 30.22 -4.77
N LEU A 38 27.56 28.95 -5.14
CA LEU A 38 28.26 27.80 -4.55
C LEU A 38 29.69 27.61 -5.10
N SER A 39 30.00 28.20 -6.26
CA SER A 39 31.29 28.03 -6.92
C SER A 39 32.50 28.44 -6.08
N SER A 40 32.33 29.41 -5.17
CA SER A 40 33.41 29.91 -4.29
C SER A 40 33.58 29.13 -2.99
N LEU A 41 32.66 28.22 -2.67
CA LEU A 41 32.70 27.45 -1.41
C LEU A 41 33.79 26.38 -1.48
N SER A 42 34.42 26.08 -0.35
CA SER A 42 35.21 24.86 -0.16
C SER A 42 34.32 23.60 -0.25
N ASP A 43 34.93 22.42 -0.40
CA ASP A 43 34.17 21.17 -0.41
C ASP A 43 33.51 20.90 0.96
N ASP A 44 34.15 21.33 2.06
CA ASP A 44 33.59 21.28 3.41
C ASP A 44 32.34 22.16 3.53
N GLU A 45 32.39 23.40 3.01
CA GLU A 45 31.25 24.31 3.02
C GLU A 45 30.11 23.85 2.09
N LEU A 46 30.45 23.26 0.93
CA LEU A 46 29.45 22.67 0.03
C LEU A 46 28.72 21.51 0.71
N ARG A 47 29.46 20.61 1.38
CA ARG A 47 28.89 19.52 2.17
C ARG A 47 28.02 20.05 3.33
N GLY A 48 28.48 21.11 3.99
CA GLY A 48 27.76 21.78 5.07
C GLY A 48 26.38 22.31 4.67
N LYS A 49 26.15 22.60 3.38
CA LYS A 49 24.82 23.02 2.90
C LYS A 49 23.73 21.98 3.15
N THR A 50 24.05 20.71 3.14
CA THR A 50 23.06 19.65 3.43
C THR A 50 22.52 19.77 4.85
N GLU A 51 23.39 20.02 5.82
CA GLU A 51 22.98 20.18 7.22
C GLU A 51 22.24 21.50 7.45
N GLU A 52 22.63 22.58 6.75
CA GLU A 52 21.84 23.83 6.74
C GLU A 52 20.41 23.59 6.24
N LEU A 53 20.25 22.85 5.13
CA LEU A 53 18.94 22.55 4.55
C LEU A 53 18.09 21.64 5.46
N LYS A 54 18.68 20.61 6.06
CA LYS A 54 18.01 19.78 7.08
C LYS A 54 17.56 20.62 8.27
N GLY A 55 18.38 21.58 8.71
CA GLY A 55 18.03 22.53 9.77
C GLY A 55 16.79 23.36 9.44
N VAL A 56 16.69 23.90 8.21
CA VAL A 56 15.51 24.64 7.75
C VAL A 56 14.24 23.79 7.79
N ILE A 57 14.33 22.52 7.37
CA ILE A 57 13.20 21.57 7.45
C ILE A 57 12.82 21.31 8.91
N ALA A 58 13.80 21.00 9.77
CA ALA A 58 13.57 20.71 11.18
C ALA A 58 12.92 21.90 11.90
N ASP A 59 13.39 23.12 11.65
CA ASP A 59 12.83 24.33 12.25
C ASP A 59 11.38 24.58 11.80
N ARG A 60 11.06 24.33 10.52
CA ARG A 60 9.69 24.46 10.00
C ARG A 60 8.73 23.47 10.64
N LEU A 61 9.17 22.23 10.82
CA LEU A 61 8.33 21.13 11.29
C LEU A 61 8.31 20.98 12.82
N LYS A 62 9.21 21.67 13.53
CA LYS A 62 9.43 21.52 14.96
C LYS A 62 8.15 21.52 15.80
N SER A 63 7.25 22.47 15.57
CA SER A 63 6.02 22.56 16.36
C SER A 63 5.11 21.35 16.19
N ILE A 64 5.05 20.78 14.98
CA ILE A 64 4.23 19.60 14.68
C ILE A 64 4.92 18.34 15.23
N ASP A 65 6.24 18.26 15.07
CA ASP A 65 7.06 17.13 15.54
C ASP A 65 7.03 17.02 17.07
N ASP A 66 7.12 18.16 17.78
CA ASP A 66 7.02 18.21 19.24
C ASP A 66 5.61 17.76 19.72
N GLU A 67 4.55 18.10 18.97
CA GLU A 67 3.17 17.68 19.29
C GLU A 67 2.95 16.19 19.03
N LEU A 68 3.42 15.67 17.89
CA LEU A 68 3.40 14.24 17.57
C LEU A 68 4.14 13.41 18.61
N ALA A 69 5.35 13.84 19.01
CA ALA A 69 6.13 13.15 20.02
C ALA A 69 5.38 13.07 21.37
N SER A 70 4.74 14.18 21.79
CA SER A 70 3.92 14.24 23.01
C SER A 70 2.71 13.31 22.95
N LEU A 71 2.02 13.22 21.81
CA LEU A 71 0.87 12.31 21.65
C LEU A 71 1.30 10.85 21.66
N HIS A 72 2.40 10.49 20.99
CA HIS A 72 2.94 9.13 21.05
C HIS A 72 3.38 8.74 22.46
N GLU A 73 4.12 9.61 23.15
CA GLU A 73 4.54 9.38 24.54
C GLU A 73 3.33 9.19 25.46
N LYS A 74 2.26 9.97 25.26
CA LYS A 74 1.02 9.81 26.01
C LYS A 74 0.37 8.44 25.80
N VAL A 75 0.32 7.94 24.58
CA VAL A 75 -0.27 6.61 24.28
C VAL A 75 0.57 5.48 24.88
N ASP A 76 1.89 5.61 24.85
CA ASP A 76 2.82 4.58 25.30
C ASP A 76 2.95 4.51 26.83
N THR A 77 2.82 5.65 27.52
CA THR A 77 3.07 5.74 28.97
C THR A 77 1.82 5.74 29.83
N ASP A 78 0.67 6.20 29.32
CA ASP A 78 -0.55 6.30 30.09
C ASP A 78 -1.38 5.01 30.02
N GLU A 79 -1.13 4.11 30.96
CA GLU A 79 -1.87 2.86 31.13
C GLU A 79 -3.35 3.06 31.51
N SER A 80 -3.76 4.28 31.89
CA SER A 80 -5.14 4.58 32.27
C SER A 80 -6.06 4.88 31.09
N LEU A 81 -5.50 5.05 29.89
CA LEU A 81 -6.28 5.33 28.68
C LEU A 81 -7.11 4.11 28.27
N ASP A 82 -8.42 4.32 28.16
CA ASP A 82 -9.31 3.33 27.56
C ASP A 82 -9.16 3.28 26.02
N ILE A 83 -9.83 2.31 25.39
CA ILE A 83 -9.74 2.08 23.95
C ILE A 83 -10.24 3.30 23.16
N GLU A 84 -11.35 3.92 23.60
CA GLU A 84 -11.95 5.08 22.92
C GLU A 84 -11.03 6.31 22.99
N GLN A 85 -10.35 6.51 24.11
CA GLN A 85 -9.38 7.59 24.29
C GLN A 85 -8.11 7.37 23.45
N LYS A 86 -7.62 6.13 23.36
CA LYS A 86 -6.49 5.80 22.47
C LYS A 86 -6.86 6.03 21.02
N GLU A 87 -8.04 5.59 20.59
CA GLU A 87 -8.55 5.81 19.23
C GLU A 87 -8.62 7.31 18.89
N ALA A 88 -9.16 8.13 19.80
CA ALA A 88 -9.22 9.58 19.61
C ALA A 88 -7.85 10.27 19.55
N ILE A 89 -6.82 9.71 20.21
CA ILE A 89 -5.44 10.21 20.10
C ILE A 89 -4.82 9.79 18.76
N PHE A 90 -5.02 8.54 18.32
CA PHE A 90 -4.54 8.10 17.01
C PHE A 90 -5.16 8.90 15.86
N GLU A 91 -6.45 9.25 15.93
CA GLU A 91 -7.05 10.17 14.95
C GLU A 91 -6.40 11.57 14.94
N GLN A 92 -5.90 12.04 16.08
CA GLN A 92 -5.18 13.32 16.15
C GLN A 92 -3.78 13.19 15.54
N ILE A 93 -3.08 12.09 15.85
CA ILE A 93 -1.78 11.76 15.25
C ILE A 93 -1.90 11.73 13.73
N ASP A 94 -2.91 11.05 13.17
CA ASP A 94 -3.12 10.97 11.72
C ASP A 94 -3.34 12.35 11.08
N LYS A 95 -4.13 13.22 11.73
CA LYS A 95 -4.37 14.59 11.25
C LYS A 95 -3.10 15.42 11.29
N LEU A 96 -2.29 15.30 12.35
CA LEU A 96 -1.02 16.01 12.47
C LEU A 96 0.02 15.50 11.48
N GLU A 97 0.08 14.19 11.24
CA GLU A 97 0.92 13.57 10.22
C GLU A 97 0.59 14.10 8.82
N SER A 98 -0.70 14.21 8.47
CA SER A 98 -1.12 14.81 7.20
C SER A 98 -0.67 16.28 7.10
N LYS A 99 -0.88 17.06 8.17
CA LYS A 99 -0.45 18.46 8.20
C LYS A 99 1.08 18.60 8.12
N ARG A 100 1.81 17.69 8.75
CA ARG A 100 3.28 17.63 8.69
C ARG A 100 3.75 17.39 7.27
N ASP A 101 3.12 16.46 6.55
CA ASP A 101 3.46 16.16 5.15
C ASP A 101 3.16 17.37 4.23
N GLU A 102 2.06 18.09 4.47
CA GLU A 102 1.75 19.34 3.76
C GLU A 102 2.82 20.43 3.99
N GLU A 103 3.18 20.70 5.25
CA GLU A 103 4.22 21.69 5.58
C GLU A 103 5.61 21.27 5.07
N LEU A 104 5.89 19.97 5.06
CA LEU A 104 7.11 19.40 4.49
C LEU A 104 7.18 19.68 2.98
N GLU A 105 6.08 19.48 2.25
CA GLU A 105 6.02 19.80 0.81
C GLU A 105 6.27 21.30 0.56
N VAL A 106 5.73 22.19 1.41
CA VAL A 106 5.97 23.63 1.30
C VAL A 106 7.45 23.97 1.48
N VAL A 107 8.09 23.50 2.56
CA VAL A 107 9.50 23.81 2.80
C VAL A 107 10.43 23.17 1.77
N LEU A 108 10.14 21.95 1.30
CA LEU A 108 10.92 21.32 0.23
C LEU A 108 10.88 22.14 -1.05
N LYS A 109 9.72 22.72 -1.42
CA LYS A 109 9.61 23.64 -2.57
C LYS A 109 10.41 24.93 -2.36
N GLU A 110 10.39 25.49 -1.15
CA GLU A 110 11.15 26.70 -0.80
C GLU A 110 12.67 26.46 -0.94
N ILE A 111 13.17 25.32 -0.46
CA ILE A 111 14.61 25.00 -0.48
C ILE A 111 15.09 24.34 -1.78
N MET A 112 14.18 23.85 -2.63
CA MET A 112 14.49 23.13 -3.87
C MET A 112 15.55 23.84 -4.73
N PRO A 113 15.50 25.16 -4.98
CA PRO A 113 16.50 25.83 -5.79
C PRO A 113 17.92 25.65 -5.26
N VAL A 114 18.11 25.74 -3.94
CA VAL A 114 19.39 25.55 -3.27
C VAL A 114 19.78 24.07 -3.29
N GLY A 115 18.84 23.17 -2.98
CA GLY A 115 19.12 21.72 -2.97
C GLY A 115 19.57 21.20 -4.33
N PHE A 116 18.91 21.61 -5.42
CA PHE A 116 19.30 21.23 -6.77
C PHE A 116 20.65 21.85 -7.18
N ALA A 117 20.91 23.08 -6.75
CA ALA A 117 22.21 23.73 -6.97
C ALA A 117 23.35 22.97 -6.27
N VAL A 118 23.14 22.46 -5.05
CA VAL A 118 24.14 21.67 -4.30
C VAL A 118 24.49 20.38 -5.05
N VAL A 119 23.49 19.64 -5.53
CA VAL A 119 23.70 18.42 -6.33
C VAL A 119 24.43 18.72 -7.64
N LYS A 120 23.99 19.76 -8.36
CA LYS A 120 24.61 20.21 -9.62
C LYS A 120 26.08 20.62 -9.42
N GLU A 121 26.38 21.35 -8.34
CA GLU A 121 27.75 21.76 -8.00
C GLU A 121 28.63 20.58 -7.61
N THR A 122 28.09 19.61 -6.87
CA THR A 122 28.79 18.37 -6.53
C THR A 122 29.14 17.59 -7.79
N ALA A 123 28.18 17.44 -8.71
CA ALA A 123 28.37 16.78 -9.99
C ALA A 123 29.43 17.50 -10.86
N ARG A 124 29.42 18.84 -10.89
CA ARG A 124 30.45 19.64 -11.57
C ARG A 124 31.84 19.40 -10.98
N ARG A 125 31.99 19.49 -9.66
CA ARG A 125 33.30 19.31 -9.02
C ARG A 125 33.89 17.92 -9.22
N LEU A 126 33.08 16.86 -9.14
CA LEU A 126 33.55 15.51 -9.47
C LEU A 126 33.97 15.40 -10.94
N THR A 127 33.26 16.06 -11.85
CA THR A 127 33.59 16.09 -13.28
C THR A 127 34.89 16.84 -13.56
N GLU A 128 35.06 18.03 -12.97
CA GLU A 128 36.15 18.96 -13.30
C GLU A 128 37.41 18.74 -12.42
N ASN A 129 37.24 18.61 -11.11
CA ASN A 129 38.34 18.46 -10.15
C ASN A 129 38.79 17.02 -10.00
N LYS A 130 37.97 16.06 -10.45
CA LYS A 130 38.19 14.59 -10.37
C LYS A 130 38.23 14.01 -8.95
N GLN A 131 38.16 14.85 -7.93
CA GLN A 131 38.01 14.47 -6.54
C GLN A 131 37.43 15.62 -5.71
N LEU A 132 36.87 15.30 -4.55
CA LEU A 132 36.49 16.24 -3.49
C LEU A 132 37.34 15.96 -2.25
N VAL A 133 37.73 17.00 -1.52
CA VAL A 133 38.57 16.88 -0.33
C VAL A 133 37.95 17.66 0.83
N VAL A 134 37.59 16.93 1.88
CA VAL A 134 36.85 17.42 3.06
C VAL A 134 37.53 16.99 4.34
N THR A 135 37.17 17.61 5.44
CA THR A 135 37.56 17.16 6.78
C THR A 135 36.82 15.87 7.11
N ALA A 136 37.58 14.80 7.42
CA ALA A 136 37.04 13.46 7.61
C ALA A 136 36.18 13.36 8.88
N ASN A 137 34.92 12.97 8.72
CA ASN A 137 34.03 12.63 9.82
C ASN A 137 33.94 11.10 10.02
N THR A 138 33.12 10.64 10.97
CA THR A 138 32.93 9.20 11.25
C THR A 138 32.38 8.45 10.04
N TYR A 139 31.44 9.06 9.31
CA TYR A 139 30.82 8.44 8.14
C TYR A 139 31.82 8.23 7.00
N ASP A 140 32.69 9.20 6.73
CA ASP A 140 33.78 9.06 5.74
C ASP A 140 34.69 7.87 6.10
N ARG A 141 35.03 7.73 7.38
CA ARG A 141 35.90 6.65 7.88
C ARG A 141 35.22 5.28 7.72
N GLU A 142 33.93 5.19 8.01
CA GLU A 142 33.15 3.96 7.81
C GLU A 142 33.04 3.58 6.33
N LEU A 143 32.81 4.56 5.44
CA LEU A 143 32.74 4.32 4.00
C LEU A 143 34.09 3.91 3.41
N ALA A 144 35.19 4.52 3.87
CA ALA A 144 36.54 4.16 3.42
C ALA A 144 36.93 2.70 3.72
N THR A 145 36.26 2.02 4.67
CA THR A 145 36.47 0.59 4.92
C THR A 145 35.80 -0.32 3.89
N ARG A 146 34.79 0.20 3.16
CA ARG A 146 33.90 -0.57 2.28
C ARG A 146 33.94 -0.11 0.83
N LYS A 147 34.38 1.12 0.56
CA LYS A 147 34.33 1.75 -0.75
C LYS A 147 35.69 2.32 -1.17
N ASP A 148 36.17 1.87 -2.31
CA ASP A 148 37.50 2.22 -2.83
C ASP A 148 37.63 3.70 -3.25
N ASN A 149 36.51 4.40 -3.46
CA ASN A 149 36.48 5.79 -3.87
C ASN A 149 36.57 6.79 -2.72
N VAL A 150 36.57 6.32 -1.47
CA VAL A 150 36.77 7.16 -0.28
C VAL A 150 38.07 6.75 0.39
N LYS A 151 39.02 7.68 0.49
CA LYS A 151 40.31 7.44 1.15
C LYS A 151 40.52 8.44 2.28
N ILE A 152 41.05 7.95 3.39
CA ILE A 152 41.40 8.80 4.54
C ILE A 152 42.90 9.08 4.51
N ASP A 153 43.27 10.35 4.50
CA ASP A 153 44.65 10.84 4.62
C ASP A 153 44.73 11.84 5.77
N GLY A 154 45.24 11.39 6.92
CA GLY A 154 45.27 12.18 8.15
C GLY A 154 43.87 12.57 8.65
N ASP A 155 43.60 13.88 8.66
CA ASP A 155 42.32 14.49 9.02
C ASP A 155 41.41 14.74 7.81
N LYS A 156 41.83 14.37 6.60
CA LYS A 156 41.07 14.57 5.37
C LYS A 156 40.47 13.27 4.82
N ALA A 157 39.30 13.40 4.21
CA ALA A 157 38.67 12.39 3.38
C ALA A 157 38.73 12.85 1.92
N ILE A 158 39.24 11.99 1.06
CA ILE A 158 39.39 12.22 -0.38
C ILE A 158 38.38 11.34 -1.10
N TRP A 159 37.46 11.98 -1.81
CA TRP A 159 36.38 11.34 -2.55
C TRP A 159 36.70 11.40 -4.04
N ALA A 160 37.06 10.26 -4.65
CA ALA A 160 37.41 10.18 -6.06
C ALA A 160 36.17 10.22 -6.97
N ASN A 161 36.34 10.73 -8.19
CA ASN A 161 35.29 10.69 -9.22
C ASN A 161 35.14 9.34 -9.94
N LYS A 162 35.83 8.29 -9.46
CA LYS A 162 35.80 6.94 -10.03
C LYS A 162 35.51 5.91 -8.96
N TRP A 163 34.59 4.99 -9.25
CA TRP A 163 34.21 3.90 -8.36
C TRP A 163 33.64 2.72 -9.15
N LYS A 164 33.35 1.62 -8.46
CA LYS A 164 32.66 0.48 -9.06
C LYS A 164 31.15 0.62 -8.91
N ALA A 165 30.43 0.38 -10.00
CA ALA A 165 28.97 0.23 -10.01
C ALA A 165 28.61 -1.04 -10.79
N ALA A 166 27.85 -1.94 -10.16
CA ALA A 166 27.54 -3.28 -10.65
C ALA A 166 28.79 -4.03 -11.18
N GLY A 167 29.91 -3.90 -10.47
CA GLY A 167 31.18 -4.55 -10.81
C GLY A 167 32.00 -3.89 -11.93
N THR A 168 31.51 -2.81 -12.54
CA THR A 168 32.22 -2.06 -13.59
C THR A 168 32.76 -0.75 -13.06
N ASP A 169 33.97 -0.36 -13.45
CA ASP A 169 34.52 0.95 -13.11
C ASP A 169 33.76 2.05 -13.88
N VAL A 170 33.18 2.98 -13.14
CA VAL A 170 32.49 4.16 -13.65
C VAL A 170 33.29 5.41 -13.31
N GLU A 171 33.33 6.37 -14.24
CA GLU A 171 33.85 7.72 -14.01
C GLU A 171 32.69 8.71 -14.06
N TRP A 172 32.52 9.50 -12.99
CA TRP A 172 31.61 10.61 -13.00
C TRP A 172 32.16 11.75 -13.86
N ASN A 173 31.47 12.02 -14.96
CA ASN A 173 31.82 13.04 -15.94
C ASN A 173 30.56 13.74 -16.50
N MET A 174 29.59 14.00 -15.60
CA MET A 174 28.27 14.51 -15.93
C MET A 174 27.95 15.75 -15.11
N VAL A 175 27.32 16.75 -15.75
CA VAL A 175 26.82 17.98 -15.13
C VAL A 175 25.41 18.23 -15.63
N HIS A 176 24.49 18.60 -14.74
CA HIS A 176 23.09 18.80 -15.10
C HIS A 176 22.89 19.98 -16.06
N TYR A 177 22.21 19.74 -17.18
CA TYR A 177 21.70 20.75 -18.09
C TYR A 177 20.37 21.35 -17.59
N ASP A 178 19.99 22.52 -18.11
CA ASP A 178 18.74 23.18 -17.71
C ASP A 178 17.50 22.32 -17.99
N VAL A 179 17.48 21.55 -19.09
CA VAL A 179 16.40 20.59 -19.38
C VAL A 179 16.29 19.48 -18.34
N GLN A 180 17.41 19.08 -17.75
CA GLN A 180 17.46 18.08 -16.68
C GLN A 180 16.98 18.68 -15.34
N LEU A 181 17.23 19.98 -15.09
CA LEU A 181 16.66 20.70 -13.96
C LEU A 181 15.13 20.77 -14.07
N ILE A 182 14.60 21.04 -15.27
CA ILE A 182 13.15 20.98 -15.53
C ILE A 182 12.59 19.59 -15.22
N GLY A 183 13.27 18.53 -15.65
CA GLY A 183 12.91 17.15 -15.33
C GLY A 183 12.85 16.90 -13.82
N GLY A 184 13.87 17.36 -13.08
CA GLY A 184 13.91 17.23 -11.62
C GLY A 184 12.77 17.97 -10.91
N ILE A 185 12.47 19.20 -11.33
CA ILE A 185 11.34 20.00 -10.79
C ILE A 185 10.02 19.28 -11.07
N THR A 186 9.87 18.73 -12.27
CA THR A 186 8.68 17.99 -12.69
C THR A 186 8.46 16.76 -11.80
N LEU A 187 9.51 15.96 -11.58
CA LEU A 187 9.46 14.77 -10.71
C LEU A 187 9.14 15.13 -9.27
N HIS A 188 9.79 16.14 -8.70
CA HIS A 188 9.49 16.61 -7.33
C HIS A 188 8.04 17.06 -7.19
N SER A 189 7.44 17.63 -8.25
CA SER A 189 6.03 18.04 -8.28
C SER A 189 5.03 16.88 -8.43
N GLY A 190 5.47 15.62 -8.36
CA GLY A 190 4.60 14.44 -8.51
C GLY A 190 4.09 14.22 -9.94
N LYS A 191 4.78 14.77 -10.95
CA LYS A 191 4.40 14.63 -12.37
C LYS A 191 5.34 13.69 -13.11
N ILE A 192 4.89 13.21 -14.27
CA ILE A 192 5.70 12.42 -15.20
C ILE A 192 6.56 13.37 -16.03
N ALA A 193 7.88 13.19 -15.98
CA ALA A 193 8.84 13.88 -16.85
C ALA A 193 9.14 13.01 -18.08
N GLU A 194 8.54 13.33 -19.23
CA GLU A 194 8.84 12.65 -20.49
C GLU A 194 10.20 13.14 -21.03
N MET A 195 11.17 12.23 -21.11
CA MET A 195 12.52 12.52 -21.59
C MET A 195 12.96 11.42 -22.57
N ALA A 196 13.56 11.82 -23.68
CA ALA A 196 14.09 10.87 -24.66
C ALA A 196 15.24 10.04 -24.07
N THR A 197 15.42 8.82 -24.56
CA THR A 197 16.55 7.97 -24.16
C THR A 197 17.87 8.68 -24.47
N GLY A 198 18.77 8.72 -23.50
CA GLY A 198 20.05 9.43 -23.61
C GLY A 198 20.06 10.86 -23.03
N GLU A 199 18.90 11.42 -22.68
CA GLU A 199 18.80 12.74 -22.01
C GLU A 199 19.23 12.71 -20.54
N GLY A 200 19.67 11.56 -20.02
CA GLY A 200 20.20 11.41 -18.67
C GLY A 200 19.14 11.27 -17.57
N LYS A 201 18.10 10.46 -17.78
CA LYS A 201 17.05 10.16 -16.77
C LYS A 201 17.63 9.80 -15.39
N THR A 202 18.63 8.92 -15.36
CA THR A 202 19.33 8.50 -14.12
C THR A 202 19.99 9.68 -13.40
N LEU A 203 20.60 10.62 -14.15
CA LEU A 203 21.20 11.84 -13.58
C LEU A 203 20.13 12.81 -13.09
N VAL A 204 19.00 12.94 -13.80
CA VAL A 204 17.88 13.78 -13.39
C VAL A 204 17.32 13.33 -12.05
N ALA A 205 17.18 12.02 -11.85
CA ALA A 205 16.64 11.44 -10.61
C ALA A 205 17.46 11.82 -9.37
N THR A 206 18.74 12.18 -9.50
CA THR A 206 19.55 12.57 -8.34
C THR A 206 19.07 13.87 -7.69
N LEU A 207 18.43 14.77 -8.45
CA LEU A 207 17.94 16.05 -7.94
C LEU A 207 16.77 15.87 -6.95
N PRO A 208 15.62 15.27 -7.34
CA PRO A 208 14.53 15.01 -6.43
C PRO A 208 14.86 13.93 -5.39
N ALA A 209 15.72 12.94 -5.67
CA ALA A 209 16.13 11.97 -4.66
C ALA A 209 16.87 12.63 -3.49
N TYR A 210 17.83 13.53 -3.80
CA TYR A 210 18.53 14.30 -2.79
C TYR A 210 17.55 15.17 -2.00
N LEU A 211 16.75 16.00 -2.68
CA LEU A 211 15.85 16.94 -2.04
C LEU A 211 14.84 16.26 -1.11
N ASN A 212 14.10 15.27 -1.61
CA ASN A 212 13.10 14.58 -0.81
C ASN A 212 13.73 13.68 0.26
N GLY A 213 14.95 13.18 0.04
CA GLY A 213 15.69 12.42 1.04
C GLY A 213 16.12 13.27 2.25
N LEU A 214 16.21 14.60 2.13
CA LEU A 214 16.46 15.49 3.27
C LEU A 214 15.35 15.45 4.34
N SER A 215 14.16 14.93 4.00
CA SER A 215 13.05 14.76 4.95
C SER A 215 13.30 13.68 6.00
N GLY A 216 14.25 12.76 5.77
CA GLY A 216 14.46 11.58 6.60
C GLY A 216 13.33 10.55 6.56
N ARG A 217 12.38 10.66 5.60
CA ARG A 217 11.26 9.72 5.43
C ARG A 217 11.49 8.64 4.36
N GLY A 218 12.67 8.64 3.73
CA GLY A 218 13.03 7.69 2.69
C GLY A 218 12.46 8.05 1.30
N VAL A 219 13.24 7.79 0.27
CA VAL A 219 12.84 7.92 -1.15
C VAL A 219 12.97 6.58 -1.85
N HIS A 220 11.88 6.05 -2.38
CA HIS A 220 11.88 4.80 -3.15
C HIS A 220 12.15 5.09 -4.63
N VAL A 221 13.29 4.63 -5.15
CA VAL A 221 13.60 4.68 -6.58
C VAL A 221 13.34 3.31 -7.19
N VAL A 222 12.21 3.20 -7.91
CA VAL A 222 11.72 1.98 -8.51
C VAL A 222 12.28 1.85 -9.92
N THR A 223 12.87 0.71 -10.22
CA THR A 223 13.38 0.36 -11.56
C THR A 223 12.75 -0.94 -12.06
N VAL A 224 12.91 -1.24 -13.34
CA VAL A 224 12.29 -2.40 -14.00
C VAL A 224 13.00 -3.74 -13.73
N ASN A 225 14.25 -3.74 -13.28
CA ASN A 225 14.96 -4.98 -12.95
C ASN A 225 16.06 -4.77 -11.90
N ASP A 226 16.46 -5.89 -11.29
CA ASP A 226 17.40 -5.90 -10.16
C ASP A 226 18.79 -5.39 -10.54
N TYR A 227 19.25 -5.67 -11.76
CA TYR A 227 20.54 -5.17 -12.26
C TYR A 227 20.54 -3.64 -12.36
N LEU A 228 19.48 -3.02 -12.91
CA LEU A 228 19.36 -1.57 -12.98
C LEU A 228 19.25 -0.95 -11.58
N ALA A 229 18.46 -1.54 -10.68
CA ALA A 229 18.37 -1.10 -9.29
C ALA A 229 19.75 -1.07 -8.61
N LYS A 230 20.48 -2.19 -8.70
CA LYS A 230 21.82 -2.33 -8.11
C LYS A 230 22.81 -1.36 -8.74
N ARG A 231 22.87 -1.32 -10.07
CA ARG A 231 23.77 -0.43 -10.83
C ARG A 231 23.52 1.03 -10.47
N ASP A 232 22.28 1.50 -10.51
CA ASP A 232 21.96 2.92 -10.32
C ASP A 232 22.11 3.34 -8.85
N SER A 233 21.83 2.44 -7.91
CA SER A 233 22.12 2.66 -6.49
C SER A 233 23.62 2.90 -6.26
N GLU A 234 24.49 2.08 -6.84
CA GLU A 234 25.94 2.17 -6.66
C GLU A 234 26.55 3.30 -7.47
N TRP A 235 26.01 3.56 -8.67
CA TRP A 235 26.48 4.63 -9.53
C TRP A 235 26.19 5.99 -8.91
N ASN A 236 24.98 6.23 -8.38
CA ASN A 236 24.64 7.55 -7.84
C ASN A 236 24.98 7.72 -6.35
N ALA A 237 25.20 6.62 -5.60
CA ALA A 237 25.46 6.67 -4.16
C ALA A 237 26.51 7.72 -3.75
N PRO A 238 27.69 7.85 -4.39
CA PRO A 238 28.69 8.83 -3.96
C PRO A 238 28.24 10.29 -4.02
N ILE A 239 27.27 10.64 -4.87
CA ILE A 239 26.69 11.99 -4.92
C ILE A 239 25.92 12.29 -3.63
N PHE A 240 25.20 11.31 -3.08
CA PHE A 240 24.41 11.47 -1.87
C PHE A 240 25.24 11.23 -0.60
N GLU A 241 26.11 10.22 -0.62
CA GLU A 241 26.96 9.86 0.51
C GLU A 241 28.00 10.93 0.83
N PHE A 242 28.49 11.65 -0.18
CA PHE A 242 29.32 12.82 0.05
C PHE A 242 28.61 13.86 0.92
N HIS A 243 27.28 13.95 0.83
CA HIS A 243 26.42 14.83 1.64
C HIS A 243 25.89 14.18 2.92
N GLY A 244 26.46 13.03 3.32
CA GLY A 244 26.07 12.35 4.56
C GLY A 244 24.76 11.57 4.48
N MET A 245 24.19 11.40 3.28
CA MET A 245 23.00 10.57 3.08
C MET A 245 23.38 9.10 2.91
N LYS A 246 22.48 8.20 3.31
CA LYS A 246 22.60 6.76 3.16
C LYS A 246 21.81 6.28 1.96
N VAL A 247 22.41 5.37 1.19
CA VAL A 247 21.81 4.81 -0.02
C VAL A 247 21.98 3.30 0.01
N ASP A 248 20.91 2.57 -0.26
CA ASP A 248 20.98 1.12 -0.44
C ASP A 248 19.98 0.61 -1.48
N CYS A 249 20.10 -0.67 -1.84
CA CYS A 249 19.22 -1.36 -2.77
C CYS A 249 18.67 -2.63 -2.14
N ILE A 250 17.34 -2.72 -2.05
CA ILE A 250 16.67 -3.85 -1.38
C ILE A 250 16.90 -5.18 -2.09
N ASP A 251 17.07 -5.18 -3.43
CA ASP A 251 17.37 -6.36 -4.24
C ASP A 251 18.76 -6.99 -3.93
N LYS A 252 19.59 -6.37 -3.08
CA LYS A 252 20.83 -6.95 -2.57
C LYS A 252 20.61 -7.87 -1.36
N HIS A 253 19.46 -7.75 -0.71
CA HIS A 253 19.21 -8.34 0.60
C HIS A 253 18.06 -9.33 0.57
N GLN A 254 18.16 -10.37 1.40
CA GLN A 254 17.09 -11.36 1.51
C GLN A 254 15.82 -10.74 2.12
N PRO A 255 14.61 -11.08 1.62
CA PRO A 255 13.33 -10.79 2.27
C PRO A 255 13.33 -10.99 3.79
N ASN A 256 12.74 -10.05 4.54
CA ASN A 256 12.58 -10.06 6.01
C ASN A 256 13.90 -10.14 6.83
N SER A 257 15.06 -9.94 6.21
CA SER A 257 16.35 -9.93 6.90
C SER A 257 16.63 -8.60 7.63
N PRO A 258 17.51 -8.58 8.65
CA PRO A 258 17.97 -7.33 9.26
C PRO A 258 18.57 -6.35 8.25
N GLU A 259 19.28 -6.85 7.25
CA GLU A 259 19.87 -6.05 6.17
C GLU A 259 18.79 -5.39 5.30
N ARG A 260 17.69 -6.12 5.02
CA ARG A 260 16.52 -5.56 4.32
C ARG A 260 15.89 -4.41 5.09
N ARG A 261 15.75 -4.53 6.42
CA ARG A 261 15.25 -3.43 7.28
C ARG A 261 16.21 -2.25 7.29
N ALA A 262 17.51 -2.52 7.38
CA ALA A 262 18.53 -1.47 7.35
C ALA A 262 18.53 -0.70 6.01
N ALA A 263 18.27 -1.38 4.89
CA ALA A 263 18.11 -0.74 3.59
C ALA A 263 16.92 0.23 3.56
N TYR A 264 15.77 -0.15 4.15
CA TYR A 264 14.61 0.73 4.29
C TYR A 264 14.82 1.92 5.24
N GLN A 265 15.83 1.87 6.12
CA GLN A 265 16.23 2.97 6.99
C GLN A 265 17.20 3.96 6.31
N CYS A 266 17.58 3.73 5.05
CA CYS A 266 18.39 4.67 4.28
C CYS A 266 17.55 5.86 3.79
N ASP A 267 18.20 6.97 3.45
CA ASP A 267 17.51 8.15 2.93
C ASP A 267 16.98 7.91 1.50
N ILE A 268 17.71 7.09 0.73
CA ILE A 268 17.36 6.73 -0.65
C ILE A 268 17.46 5.21 -0.80
N ILE A 269 16.36 4.61 -1.25
CA ILE A 269 16.18 3.17 -1.36
C ILE A 269 15.88 2.83 -2.81
N TYR A 270 16.80 2.12 -3.45
CA TYR A 270 16.58 1.58 -4.80
C TYR A 270 15.95 0.20 -4.72
N GLY A 271 15.09 -0.12 -5.69
CA GLY A 271 14.60 -1.48 -5.83
C GLY A 271 13.73 -1.71 -7.05
N THR A 272 13.28 -2.94 -7.21
CA THR A 272 12.25 -3.28 -8.21
C THR A 272 10.85 -3.13 -7.65
N ASN A 273 9.88 -2.86 -8.53
CA ASN A 273 8.46 -2.76 -8.18
C ASN A 273 7.97 -4.03 -7.44
N ASN A 274 8.42 -5.20 -7.88
CA ASN A 274 8.09 -6.49 -7.28
C ASN A 274 8.59 -6.58 -5.85
N GLU A 275 9.85 -6.22 -5.61
CA GLU A 275 10.46 -6.30 -4.27
C GLU A 275 9.76 -5.34 -3.28
N PHE A 276 9.51 -4.09 -3.68
CA PHE A 276 8.73 -3.15 -2.86
C PHE A 276 7.31 -3.66 -2.58
N GLY A 277 6.61 -4.18 -3.59
CA GLY A 277 5.24 -4.66 -3.41
C GLY A 277 5.15 -5.94 -2.57
N PHE A 278 6.09 -6.88 -2.73
CA PHE A 278 6.13 -8.10 -1.90
C PHE A 278 6.55 -7.84 -0.46
N ASP A 279 7.44 -6.87 -0.20
CA ASP A 279 7.72 -6.42 1.16
C ASP A 279 6.46 -5.84 1.82
N TYR A 280 5.70 -5.00 1.12
CA TYR A 280 4.42 -4.48 1.62
C TYR A 280 3.43 -5.61 1.97
N LEU A 281 3.27 -6.60 1.08
CA LEU A 281 2.39 -7.74 1.35
C LEU A 281 2.88 -8.59 2.54
N ARG A 282 4.20 -8.77 2.68
CA ARG A 282 4.79 -9.51 3.81
C ARG A 282 4.61 -8.76 5.13
N ASP A 283 4.77 -7.44 5.13
CA ASP A 283 4.55 -6.60 6.31
C ASP A 283 3.09 -6.68 6.80
N ASN A 284 2.11 -6.76 5.88
CA ASN A 284 0.70 -6.95 6.23
C ASN A 284 0.35 -8.37 6.70
N MET A 285 1.30 -9.31 6.67
CA MET A 285 1.18 -10.65 7.26
C MET A 285 2.05 -10.83 8.50
N ALA A 286 2.84 -9.80 8.87
CA ALA A 286 3.69 -9.83 10.05
C ALA A 286 2.85 -9.95 11.32
N ARG A 287 3.37 -10.67 12.31
CA ARG A 287 2.67 -10.85 13.60
C ARG A 287 3.10 -9.84 14.65
N ASN A 288 4.31 -9.32 14.50
CA ASN A 288 4.95 -8.41 15.44
C ASN A 288 5.50 -7.19 14.70
N PRO A 289 5.48 -5.99 15.32
CA PRO A 289 6.03 -4.77 14.71
C PRO A 289 7.51 -4.88 14.32
N GLU A 290 8.31 -5.68 15.03
CA GLU A 290 9.74 -5.85 14.76
C GLU A 290 10.04 -6.67 13.48
N GLU A 291 9.02 -7.35 12.95
CA GLU A 291 9.11 -8.10 11.70
C GLU A 291 8.94 -7.19 10.47
N LEU A 292 8.35 -6.01 10.65
CA LEU A 292 8.11 -5.04 9.58
C LEU A 292 9.42 -4.57 8.98
N VAL A 293 9.48 -4.51 7.64
CA VAL A 293 10.67 -4.02 6.93
C VAL A 293 10.48 -2.62 6.38
N GLN A 294 9.29 -2.25 5.94
CA GLN A 294 9.01 -0.93 5.38
C GLN A 294 8.62 0.08 6.46
N GLY A 295 8.92 1.36 6.19
CA GLY A 295 8.32 2.49 6.88
C GLY A 295 7.08 3.03 6.14
N LYS A 296 6.65 4.24 6.51
CA LYS A 296 5.60 4.99 5.81
C LYS A 296 6.02 5.29 4.36
N HIS A 297 5.15 5.05 3.38
CA HIS A 297 5.42 5.36 1.97
C HIS A 297 5.36 6.87 1.72
N HIS A 298 6.52 7.53 1.68
CA HIS A 298 6.60 8.99 1.57
C HIS A 298 6.71 9.49 0.12
N TYR A 299 7.73 9.05 -0.61
CA TYR A 299 7.96 9.47 -1.99
C TYR A 299 8.54 8.33 -2.81
N ALA A 300 7.95 8.07 -3.98
CA ALA A 300 8.40 7.05 -4.91
C ALA A 300 8.59 7.64 -6.32
N MET A 301 9.75 7.39 -6.90
CA MET A 301 10.05 7.69 -8.30
C MET A 301 10.11 6.38 -9.08
N VAL A 302 9.33 6.31 -10.16
CA VAL A 302 9.25 5.11 -11.00
C VAL A 302 9.95 5.39 -12.32
N ASP A 303 11.08 4.72 -12.55
CA ASP A 303 11.72 4.68 -13.86
C ASP A 303 10.97 3.75 -14.81
N GLU A 304 10.94 4.10 -16.09
CA GLU A 304 10.13 3.43 -17.13
C GLU A 304 8.67 3.19 -16.67
N VAL A 305 8.02 4.30 -16.28
CA VAL A 305 6.67 4.34 -15.69
C VAL A 305 5.59 3.64 -16.53
N ASP A 306 5.74 3.65 -17.86
CA ASP A 306 4.85 2.94 -18.78
C ASP A 306 4.96 1.41 -18.60
N SER A 307 6.18 0.90 -18.51
CA SER A 307 6.43 -0.52 -18.28
C SER A 307 5.87 -0.97 -16.92
N VAL A 308 6.13 -0.20 -15.85
CA VAL A 308 5.73 -0.59 -14.49
C VAL A 308 4.24 -0.36 -14.22
N LEU A 309 3.73 0.85 -14.46
CA LEU A 309 2.37 1.23 -14.06
C LEU A 309 1.29 0.92 -15.11
N ILE A 310 1.65 0.57 -16.35
CA ILE A 310 0.70 0.19 -17.39
C ILE A 310 0.86 -1.28 -17.78
N ASP A 311 2.05 -1.70 -18.19
CA ASP A 311 2.25 -3.04 -18.74
C ASP A 311 2.26 -4.13 -17.66
N GLU A 312 3.03 -3.92 -16.57
CA GLU A 312 3.15 -4.89 -15.46
C GLU A 312 1.97 -4.85 -14.50
N ALA A 313 1.33 -3.69 -14.31
CA ALA A 313 0.17 -3.50 -13.45
C ALA A 313 -1.06 -4.38 -13.79
N ARG A 314 -1.04 -5.06 -14.94
CA ARG A 314 -2.05 -6.05 -15.34
C ARG A 314 -2.00 -7.34 -14.51
N THR A 315 -0.87 -7.64 -13.88
CA THR A 315 -0.70 -8.86 -13.08
C THR A 315 -0.61 -8.48 -11.60
N PRO A 316 -1.52 -8.96 -10.74
CA PRO A 316 -1.45 -8.69 -9.31
C PRO A 316 -0.25 -9.40 -8.67
N LEU A 317 0.30 -8.79 -7.62
CA LEU A 317 1.28 -9.43 -6.76
C LEU A 317 0.57 -10.40 -5.81
N ILE A 318 0.95 -11.67 -5.84
CA ILE A 318 0.30 -12.75 -5.06
C ILE A 318 1.36 -13.50 -4.28
N ILE A 319 1.18 -13.57 -2.95
CA ILE A 319 1.90 -14.53 -2.11
C ILE A 319 1.05 -15.79 -2.01
N SER A 320 1.55 -16.89 -2.53
CA SER A 320 0.92 -18.21 -2.42
C SER A 320 1.70 -19.08 -1.44
N GLY A 321 0.98 -19.85 -0.62
CA GLY A 321 1.55 -20.77 0.36
C GLY A 321 0.89 -22.13 0.28
N PRO A 322 1.57 -23.20 0.74
CA PRO A 322 0.99 -24.53 0.79
C PRO A 322 -0.20 -24.57 1.76
N ILE A 323 -1.26 -25.30 1.41
CA ILE A 323 -2.38 -25.57 2.31
C ILE A 323 -1.97 -26.72 3.25
N PRO A 324 -1.92 -26.54 4.58
CA PRO A 324 -1.42 -27.54 5.53
C PRO A 324 -2.12 -28.91 5.46
N LYS A 325 -3.36 -28.93 4.95
CA LYS A 325 -4.22 -30.10 4.81
C LYS A 325 -4.81 -30.22 3.39
N GLY A 326 -4.03 -29.88 2.37
CA GLY A 326 -4.51 -29.91 0.97
C GLY A 326 -5.05 -31.27 0.49
N ASP A 327 -4.60 -32.35 1.13
CA ASP A 327 -5.01 -33.73 0.83
C ASP A 327 -6.24 -34.20 1.64
N GLU A 328 -6.65 -33.46 2.68
CA GLU A 328 -7.86 -33.76 3.46
C GLU A 328 -9.09 -33.25 2.71
N HIS A 329 -9.72 -34.16 1.98
CA HIS A 329 -10.88 -33.85 1.15
C HIS A 329 -12.21 -33.98 1.92
N GLU A 330 -12.43 -33.15 2.94
CA GLU A 330 -13.65 -33.14 3.79
C GLU A 330 -14.94 -33.08 2.96
N PHE A 331 -14.89 -32.47 1.76
CA PHE A 331 -16.03 -32.44 0.84
C PHE A 331 -16.56 -33.84 0.49
N TYR A 332 -15.69 -34.81 0.24
CA TYR A 332 -16.13 -36.16 -0.13
C TYR A 332 -16.69 -36.94 1.06
N GLU A 333 -16.23 -36.62 2.27
CA GLU A 333 -16.71 -37.23 3.51
C GLU A 333 -18.07 -36.65 3.96
N LEU A 334 -18.24 -35.33 3.84
CA LEU A 334 -19.46 -34.64 4.27
C LEU A 334 -20.58 -34.73 3.23
N LYS A 335 -20.26 -34.77 1.93
CA LYS A 335 -21.27 -34.77 0.85
C LYS A 335 -22.36 -35.85 1.00
N PRO A 336 -22.06 -37.13 1.32
CA PRO A 336 -23.09 -38.14 1.52
C PRO A 336 -24.03 -37.82 2.69
N ARG A 337 -23.49 -37.26 3.79
CA ARG A 337 -24.27 -36.88 4.99
C ARG A 337 -25.21 -35.73 4.69
N ILE A 338 -24.70 -34.68 4.04
CA ILE A 338 -25.50 -33.52 3.61
C ILE A 338 -26.56 -33.95 2.57
N ASN A 339 -26.24 -34.86 1.66
CA ASN A 339 -27.22 -35.36 0.70
C ASN A 339 -28.38 -36.11 1.39
N LYS A 340 -28.08 -36.93 2.41
CA LYS A 340 -29.09 -37.60 3.24
C LYS A 340 -30.01 -36.59 3.95
N LEU A 341 -29.43 -35.53 4.53
CA LEU A 341 -30.15 -34.43 5.17
C LEU A 341 -31.11 -33.73 4.20
N VAL A 342 -30.61 -33.33 3.02
CA VAL A 342 -31.40 -32.61 2.01
C VAL A 342 -32.54 -33.47 1.47
N GLU A 343 -32.32 -34.77 1.24
CA GLU A 343 -33.37 -35.68 0.78
C GLU A 343 -34.45 -35.90 1.85
N ALA A 344 -34.07 -36.03 3.12
CA ALA A 344 -35.03 -36.13 4.22
C ALA A 344 -35.89 -34.85 4.35
N GLN A 345 -35.25 -33.68 4.28
CA GLN A 345 -35.94 -32.40 4.27
C GLN A 345 -36.91 -32.26 3.09
N ARG A 346 -36.48 -32.64 1.88
CA ARG A 346 -37.34 -32.59 0.67
C ARG A 346 -38.60 -33.41 0.83
N LYS A 347 -38.47 -34.61 1.40
CA LYS A 347 -39.62 -35.49 1.65
C LYS A 347 -40.59 -34.85 2.65
N LEU A 348 -40.07 -34.37 3.78
CA LEU A 348 -40.86 -33.74 4.84
C LEU A 348 -41.59 -32.47 4.35
N VAL A 349 -40.91 -31.60 3.60
CA VAL A 349 -41.52 -30.41 2.98
C VAL A 349 -42.64 -30.81 2.01
N GLY A 350 -42.46 -31.88 1.25
CA GLY A 350 -43.49 -32.43 0.37
C GLY A 350 -44.73 -32.91 1.13
N GLU A 351 -44.54 -33.57 2.27
CA GLU A 351 -45.64 -34.01 3.15
C GLU A 351 -46.42 -32.82 3.72
N TYR A 352 -45.74 -31.79 4.25
CA TYR A 352 -46.38 -30.59 4.75
C TYR A 352 -47.12 -29.79 3.66
N LEU A 353 -46.54 -29.68 2.46
CA LEU A 353 -47.21 -29.02 1.34
C LEU A 353 -48.49 -29.75 0.93
N ASN A 354 -48.48 -31.08 0.94
CA ASN A 354 -49.68 -31.88 0.64
C ASN A 354 -50.73 -31.77 1.75
N GLN A 355 -50.30 -31.73 3.01
CA GLN A 355 -51.19 -31.51 4.16
C GLN A 355 -51.87 -30.14 4.08
N ALA A 356 -51.11 -29.07 3.83
CA ALA A 356 -51.65 -27.72 3.65
C ALA A 356 -52.72 -27.69 2.53
N LYS A 357 -52.41 -28.27 1.37
CA LYS A 357 -53.35 -28.38 0.24
C LYS A 357 -54.65 -29.10 0.60
N LYS A 358 -54.55 -30.20 1.36
CA LYS A 358 -55.71 -30.98 1.79
C LYS A 358 -56.61 -30.17 2.73
N LEU A 359 -56.02 -29.56 3.76
CA LEU A 359 -56.76 -28.77 4.76
C LEU A 359 -57.44 -27.55 4.14
N ILE A 360 -56.79 -26.86 3.19
CA ILE A 360 -57.40 -25.75 2.45
C ILE A 360 -58.59 -26.22 1.62
N LYS A 361 -58.46 -27.37 0.94
CA LYS A 361 -59.56 -27.96 0.15
C LYS A 361 -60.76 -28.37 1.03
N GLU A 362 -60.51 -28.75 2.27
CA GLU A 362 -61.53 -29.12 3.26
C GLU A 362 -62.15 -27.89 3.97
N GLY A 363 -61.66 -26.68 3.71
CA GLY A 363 -62.15 -25.43 4.31
C GLY A 363 -61.51 -25.08 5.67
N ASN A 364 -60.52 -25.84 6.11
CA ASN A 364 -59.83 -25.65 7.40
C ASN A 364 -58.58 -24.77 7.23
N GLU A 365 -58.75 -23.53 6.78
CA GLU A 365 -57.63 -22.61 6.49
C GLU A 365 -56.76 -22.31 7.71
N ALA A 366 -57.35 -22.23 8.91
CA ALA A 366 -56.61 -21.95 10.14
C ALA A 366 -55.59 -23.05 10.49
N GLU A 367 -55.92 -24.32 10.23
CA GLU A 367 -55.04 -25.46 10.49
C GLU A 367 -54.03 -25.68 9.35
N ALA A 368 -54.31 -25.17 8.15
CA ALA A 368 -53.43 -25.28 6.99
C ALA A 368 -52.21 -24.33 7.04
N GLY A 369 -52.28 -23.27 7.85
CA GLY A 369 -51.23 -22.26 7.96
C GLY A 369 -49.89 -22.83 8.41
N LEU A 370 -49.87 -23.61 9.50
CA LEU A 370 -48.63 -24.16 10.07
C LEU A 370 -47.90 -25.14 9.12
N PRO A 371 -48.56 -26.14 8.50
CA PRO A 371 -47.92 -26.97 7.47
C PRO A 371 -47.39 -26.15 6.28
N LEU A 372 -48.12 -25.12 5.83
CA LEU A 372 -47.67 -24.25 4.75
C LEU A 372 -46.42 -23.45 5.15
N PHE A 373 -46.40 -22.93 6.38
CA PHE A 373 -45.27 -22.20 6.94
C PHE A 373 -44.03 -23.10 7.11
N ARG A 374 -44.20 -24.33 7.61
CA ARG A 374 -43.13 -25.34 7.69
C ARG A 374 -42.54 -25.70 6.34
N ALA A 375 -43.39 -25.88 5.32
CA ALA A 375 -42.92 -26.12 3.95
C ALA A 375 -42.07 -24.95 3.42
N TYR A 376 -42.47 -23.71 3.73
CA TYR A 376 -41.74 -22.50 3.37
C TYR A 376 -40.43 -22.34 4.14
N ARG A 377 -40.42 -22.53 5.46
CA ARG A 377 -39.21 -22.50 6.29
C ARG A 377 -38.20 -23.58 5.88
N GLY A 378 -38.69 -24.75 5.48
CA GLY A 378 -37.83 -25.87 5.14
C GLY A 378 -37.17 -25.77 3.77
N LEU A 379 -37.92 -25.43 2.72
CA LEU A 379 -37.39 -25.23 1.36
C LEU A 379 -38.18 -24.14 0.61
N PRO A 380 -37.91 -22.85 0.85
CA PRO A 380 -38.72 -21.76 0.30
C PRO A 380 -38.66 -21.70 -1.24
N LYS A 381 -37.54 -22.14 -1.82
CA LYS A 381 -37.32 -22.19 -3.27
C LYS A 381 -37.78 -23.50 -3.94
N ASN A 382 -38.54 -24.34 -3.25
CA ASN A 382 -39.08 -25.57 -3.81
C ASN A 382 -40.13 -25.26 -4.90
N LYS A 383 -39.95 -25.77 -6.13
CA LYS A 383 -40.82 -25.45 -7.29
C LYS A 383 -42.32 -25.72 -7.02
N PRO A 384 -42.74 -26.90 -6.54
CA PRO A 384 -44.11 -27.16 -6.10
C PRO A 384 -44.68 -26.16 -5.10
N LEU A 385 -43.88 -25.71 -4.13
CA LEU A 385 -44.29 -24.73 -3.14
C LEU A 385 -44.50 -23.35 -3.79
N ILE A 386 -43.53 -22.88 -4.58
CA ILE A 386 -43.63 -21.60 -5.30
C ILE A 386 -44.91 -21.55 -6.13
N LYS A 387 -45.19 -22.62 -6.89
CA LYS A 387 -46.42 -22.71 -7.70
C LYS A 387 -47.69 -22.59 -6.85
N PHE A 388 -47.69 -23.22 -5.67
CA PHE A 388 -48.83 -23.18 -4.76
C PHE A 388 -49.00 -21.79 -4.10
N LEU A 389 -47.91 -21.13 -3.73
CA LEU A 389 -47.93 -19.77 -3.18
C LEU A 389 -48.46 -18.72 -4.17
N SER A 390 -48.39 -19.01 -5.48
CA SER A 390 -48.96 -18.16 -6.54
C SER A 390 -50.49 -18.27 -6.67
N GLU A 391 -51.14 -19.24 -6.02
CA GLU A 391 -52.59 -19.38 -6.02
C GLU A 391 -53.24 -18.29 -5.12
N THR A 392 -54.47 -17.90 -5.46
CA THR A 392 -55.18 -16.81 -4.77
C THR A 392 -55.35 -17.11 -3.28
N GLY A 393 -54.95 -16.18 -2.42
CA GLY A 393 -55.12 -16.28 -0.95
C GLY A 393 -54.03 -17.05 -0.22
N ILE A 394 -53.27 -17.93 -0.89
CA ILE A 394 -52.27 -18.79 -0.22
C ILE A 394 -51.12 -18.00 0.37
N ARG A 395 -50.62 -16.99 -0.35
CA ARG A 395 -49.54 -16.12 0.17
C ARG A 395 -49.98 -15.30 1.38
N ALA A 396 -51.24 -14.87 1.41
CA ALA A 396 -51.80 -14.14 2.55
C ALA A 396 -51.92 -15.05 3.79
N LEU A 397 -52.30 -16.31 3.60
CA LEU A 397 -52.33 -17.32 4.66
C LEU A 397 -50.92 -17.60 5.23
N LEU A 398 -49.91 -17.73 4.36
CA LEU A 398 -48.52 -17.88 4.77
C LEU A 398 -48.07 -16.67 5.61
N GLN A 399 -48.28 -15.44 5.12
CA GLN A 399 -47.89 -14.22 5.84
C GLN A 399 -48.58 -14.08 7.19
N LYS A 400 -49.88 -14.43 7.26
CA LYS A 400 -50.62 -14.43 8.52
C LYS A 400 -50.02 -15.41 9.53
N THR A 401 -49.64 -16.59 9.07
CA THR A 401 -49.01 -17.62 9.91
C THR A 401 -47.60 -17.20 10.33
N GLU A 402 -46.79 -16.70 9.40
CA GLU A 402 -45.44 -16.19 9.67
C GLU A 402 -45.49 -15.08 10.74
N ASN A 403 -46.38 -14.10 10.61
CA ASN A 403 -46.55 -13.03 11.59
C ASN A 403 -46.92 -13.54 12.98
N PHE A 404 -47.71 -14.62 13.08
CA PHE A 404 -48.06 -15.24 14.35
C PHE A 404 -46.85 -15.89 15.02
N TYR A 405 -45.94 -16.52 14.28
CA TYR A 405 -44.74 -17.13 14.86
C TYR A 405 -43.61 -16.12 15.12
N LEU A 406 -43.58 -15.00 14.38
CA LEU A 406 -42.62 -13.91 14.57
C LEU A 406 -43.02 -12.91 15.70
N GLN A 407 -44.27 -12.94 16.17
CA GLN A 407 -44.71 -12.08 17.28
C GLN A 407 -43.97 -12.42 18.59
N ASP A 408 -44.07 -11.55 19.60
CA ASP A 408 -43.47 -11.75 20.93
C ASP A 408 -41.99 -12.15 20.88
N ASN A 409 -41.23 -11.49 19.99
CA ASN A 409 -39.81 -11.74 19.76
C ASN A 409 -39.51 -13.21 19.39
N GLN A 410 -40.30 -13.79 18.48
CA GLN A 410 -40.06 -15.13 17.91
C GLN A 410 -40.16 -16.29 18.91
N LYS A 411 -40.80 -16.09 20.07
CA LYS A 411 -40.87 -17.10 21.14
C LYS A 411 -41.46 -18.46 20.70
N MET A 412 -42.34 -18.45 19.70
CA MET A 412 -43.02 -19.64 19.19
C MET A 412 -42.29 -20.28 17.99
N MET A 413 -41.25 -19.64 17.44
CA MET A 413 -40.50 -20.17 16.28
C MET A 413 -39.95 -21.59 16.51
N PRO A 414 -39.44 -21.96 17.70
CA PRO A 414 -38.98 -23.33 17.94
C PRO A 414 -40.04 -24.39 17.65
N GLU A 415 -41.33 -24.13 17.93
CA GLU A 415 -42.42 -25.07 17.63
C GLU A 415 -42.64 -25.24 16.12
N ALA A 416 -42.50 -24.16 15.36
CA ALA A 416 -42.63 -24.22 13.91
C ALA A 416 -41.47 -25.01 13.29
N ASP A 417 -40.25 -24.78 13.79
CA ASP A 417 -39.00 -25.28 13.22
C ASP A 417 -38.62 -26.69 13.71
N GLU A 418 -39.03 -27.09 14.93
CA GLU A 418 -38.71 -28.38 15.57
C GLU A 418 -38.77 -29.60 14.63
N PRO A 419 -39.84 -29.83 13.85
CA PRO A 419 -39.91 -31.05 13.04
C PRO A 419 -39.06 -31.02 11.77
N LEU A 420 -38.56 -29.85 11.35
CA LEU A 420 -37.69 -29.74 10.18
C LEU A 420 -36.30 -30.29 10.52
N PHE A 421 -35.51 -30.66 9.51
CA PHE A 421 -34.11 -31.04 9.66
C PHE A 421 -33.15 -29.85 9.54
N PHE A 422 -33.57 -28.81 8.80
CA PHE A 422 -32.92 -27.52 8.79
C PHE A 422 -33.93 -26.45 8.40
N THR A 423 -33.60 -25.20 8.67
CA THR A 423 -34.43 -24.05 8.31
C THR A 423 -33.67 -23.10 7.43
N ILE A 424 -34.38 -22.40 6.54
CA ILE A 424 -33.83 -21.39 5.65
C ILE A 424 -34.51 -20.07 5.98
N ASP A 425 -33.71 -19.06 6.33
CA ASP A 425 -34.16 -17.69 6.45
C ASP A 425 -33.66 -16.86 5.25
N GLU A 426 -34.55 -16.62 4.29
CA GLU A 426 -34.23 -15.81 3.10
C GLU A 426 -34.01 -14.32 3.42
N LYS A 427 -34.49 -13.82 4.57
CA LYS A 427 -34.29 -12.41 4.96
C LYS A 427 -32.88 -12.18 5.49
N ASN A 428 -32.36 -13.14 6.27
CA ASN A 428 -31.03 -13.06 6.89
C ASN A 428 -29.95 -13.84 6.12
N ASN A 429 -30.31 -14.54 5.04
CA ASN A 429 -29.41 -15.43 4.29
C ASN A 429 -28.74 -16.50 5.17
N SER A 430 -29.48 -17.05 6.14
CA SER A 430 -28.99 -18.11 7.02
C SER A 430 -29.64 -19.46 6.70
N ILE A 431 -28.90 -20.52 7.01
CA ILE A 431 -29.39 -21.91 7.04
C ILE A 431 -28.95 -22.51 8.35
N ASP A 432 -29.90 -22.96 9.15
CA ASP A 432 -29.66 -23.45 10.51
C ASP A 432 -30.12 -24.90 10.62
N LEU A 433 -29.25 -25.77 11.12
CA LEU A 433 -29.58 -27.16 11.44
C LEU A 433 -30.47 -27.21 12.68
N THR A 434 -31.45 -28.11 12.69
CA THR A 434 -32.23 -28.42 13.89
C THR A 434 -31.62 -29.64 14.59
N GLU A 435 -32.07 -29.93 15.82
CA GLU A 435 -31.69 -31.17 16.53
C GLU A 435 -31.97 -32.42 15.69
N ASN A 436 -33.14 -32.49 15.04
CA ASN A 436 -33.48 -33.58 14.12
C ASN A 436 -32.50 -33.68 12.94
N GLY A 437 -32.02 -32.55 12.44
CA GLY A 437 -31.02 -32.48 11.38
C GLY A 437 -29.68 -33.05 11.80
N ILE A 438 -29.19 -32.61 12.96
CA ILE A 438 -27.94 -33.06 13.58
C ILE A 438 -28.01 -34.57 13.83
N ASP A 439 -29.06 -35.05 14.50
CA ASP A 439 -29.26 -36.47 14.78
C ASP A 439 -29.28 -37.35 13.52
N LEU A 440 -29.79 -36.83 12.41
CA LEU A 440 -29.86 -37.58 11.15
C LEU A 440 -28.49 -37.79 10.50
N ILE A 441 -27.58 -36.83 10.66
CA ILE A 441 -26.25 -36.81 10.01
C ILE A 441 -25.11 -37.26 10.92
N THR A 442 -25.33 -37.30 12.23
CA THR A 442 -24.42 -37.89 13.21
C THR A 442 -24.47 -39.42 13.12
N GLY A 443 -23.32 -40.05 12.87
CA GLY A 443 -23.21 -41.51 12.77
C GLY A 443 -23.32 -42.22 14.12
N SER A 444 -23.71 -43.51 14.12
CA SER A 444 -23.71 -44.32 15.34
C SER A 444 -22.28 -44.49 15.87
N GLY A 445 -21.99 -43.91 17.03
CA GLY A 445 -20.66 -43.93 17.66
C GLY A 445 -19.83 -42.65 17.49
N GLU A 446 -20.39 -41.61 16.86
CA GLU A 446 -19.79 -40.28 16.75
C GLU A 446 -20.21 -39.37 17.91
N ASP A 447 -19.45 -38.30 18.15
CA ASP A 447 -19.81 -37.28 19.15
C ASP A 447 -21.13 -36.62 18.75
N PRO A 448 -22.17 -36.63 19.62
CA PRO A 448 -23.42 -35.92 19.39
C PRO A 448 -23.25 -34.42 19.12
N ASN A 449 -22.14 -33.82 19.55
CA ASN A 449 -21.82 -32.40 19.37
C ASN A 449 -20.85 -32.14 18.22
N PHE A 450 -20.68 -33.09 17.30
CA PHE A 450 -19.75 -32.92 16.17
C PHE A 450 -20.17 -31.80 15.19
N PHE A 451 -21.48 -31.54 15.05
CA PHE A 451 -22.05 -30.57 14.10
C PHE A 451 -22.65 -29.34 14.78
#